data_AF-A0A832IFL2-F1
#
_entry.id   AF-A0A832IFL2-F1
#
_cell.length_a   1.000
_cell.length_b   1.000
_cell.length_c   1.000
_cell.angle_alpha   90.00
_cell.angle_beta   90.00
_cell.angle_gamma   90.00
#
_symmetry.space_group_name_H-M   'P 1'
#
loop_
_entity.id
_entity.type
_entity.pdbx_description
1 polymer ?
#
loop_
_entity_poly.entity_id
_entity_poly.type
_entity_poly.pdbx_seq_one_letter_code
_entity_poly.pdbx_strand_id
1 'polypeptide(L)'
;MGLSGKHLFGSIDDTRVTFVEKKISEERKDFLKKLLEHNGFEVIIQEEKRPNEDEPQLYTVAVTDMVFNPTVWVFQRKLKTFDGHKVTPDYWDQKTT
;
A
#
# COMPACT_ATOMS: atom_id res chain seq x y z
N MET A 1 11.74 -4.62 -1.19
CA MET A 1 12.04 -4.11 0.16
C MET A 1 10.94 -4.64 1.04
N GLY A 2 11.24 -5.55 1.97
CA GLY A 2 10.21 -6.28 2.72
C GLY A 2 9.42 -5.38 3.67
N LEU A 3 8.27 -5.87 4.10
CA LEU A 3 7.36 -5.29 5.11
C LEU A 3 8.12 -4.73 6.33
N SER A 4 8.54 -3.47 6.25
CA SER A 4 9.16 -2.77 7.38
C SER A 4 8.05 -2.41 8.35
N GLY A 5 8.10 -2.90 9.59
CA GLY A 5 7.06 -2.74 10.61
C GLY A 5 6.80 -1.31 11.10
N LYS A 6 7.09 -0.29 10.28
CA LYS A 6 6.83 1.11 10.58
C LYS A 6 5.35 1.38 10.33
N HIS A 7 4.59 1.47 11.40
CA HIS A 7 3.22 1.95 11.37
C HIS A 7 3.23 3.48 11.34
N LEU A 8 3.16 4.05 10.14
CA LEU A 8 3.24 5.50 9.93
C LEU A 8 1.85 6.06 9.68
N PHE A 9 1.49 7.09 10.43
CA PHE A 9 0.24 7.82 10.25
C PHE A 9 0.50 9.22 9.71
N GLY A 10 -0.52 9.82 9.11
CA GLY A 10 -0.50 11.21 8.71
C GLY A 10 -1.89 11.72 8.37
N SER A 11 -1.92 12.76 7.57
CA SER A 11 -3.16 13.28 7.01
C SER A 11 -2.91 13.67 5.56
N ILE A 12 -3.84 13.29 4.69
CA ILE A 12 -3.87 13.69 3.28
C ILE A 12 -5.19 14.43 3.09
N ASP A 13 -5.13 15.69 2.66
CA ASP A 13 -6.31 16.54 2.42
C ASP A 13 -7.33 16.50 3.57
N ASP A 14 -6.85 16.73 4.80
CA ASP A 14 -7.62 16.71 6.06
C ASP A 14 -8.12 15.33 6.53
N THR A 15 -7.96 14.29 5.70
CA THR A 15 -8.31 12.91 6.07
C THR A 15 -7.16 12.23 6.78
N ARG A 16 -7.39 11.68 7.97
CA ARG A 16 -6.39 10.86 8.68
C ARG A 16 -6.20 9.53 7.96
N VAL A 17 -4.94 9.19 7.72
CA VAL A 17 -4.59 7.98 6.98
C VAL A 17 -3.41 7.26 7.61
N THR A 18 -3.37 5.95 7.38
CA THR A 18 -2.21 5.10 7.63
C THR A 18 -1.45 4.88 6.34
N PHE A 19 -0.18 5.24 6.32
CA PHE A 19 0.67 5.05 5.15
C PHE A 19 1.05 3.58 5.00
N VAL A 20 0.74 3.03 3.82
CA VAL A 20 1.07 1.65 3.46
C VAL A 20 2.48 1.58 2.87
N GLU A 21 2.73 2.39 1.85
CA GLU A 21 4.02 2.44 1.17
C GLU A 21 4.22 3.84 0.55
N LYS A 22 5.45 4.36 0.61
CA LYS A 22 5.81 5.69 0.09
C LYS A 22 6.87 5.55 -1.00
N LYS A 23 6.91 6.51 -1.93
CA LYS A 23 7.93 6.57 -3.00
C LYS A 23 7.96 5.32 -3.88
N ILE A 24 6.79 4.87 -4.31
CA ILE A 24 6.63 3.68 -5.16
C ILE A 24 6.31 4.06 -6.60
N SER A 25 6.57 3.13 -7.52
CA SER A 25 6.19 3.25 -8.94
C SER A 25 4.67 3.10 -9.14
N GLU A 26 4.21 3.47 -10.33
CA GLU A 26 2.80 3.34 -10.71
C GLU A 26 2.28 1.91 -10.69
N GLU A 27 3.08 0.94 -11.14
CA GLU A 27 2.72 -0.48 -11.16
C GLU A 27 2.49 -1.02 -9.74
N ARG A 28 3.37 -0.64 -8.81
CA ARG A 28 3.25 -1.01 -7.39
C ARG A 28 2.03 -0.37 -6.74
N LYS A 29 1.78 0.91 -7.08
CA LYS A 29 0.62 1.69 -6.62
C LYS A 29 -0.68 1.02 -7.04
N ASP A 30 -0.80 0.68 -8.32
CA ASP A 30 -2.00 0.04 -8.88
C ASP A 30 -2.27 -1.33 -8.26
N PHE A 31 -1.23 -2.14 -8.07
CA PHE A 31 -1.33 -3.43 -7.39
C PHE A 31 -1.83 -3.28 -5.95
N LEU A 32 -1.18 -2.43 -5.14
CA LEU A 32 -1.58 -2.22 -3.75
C LEU A 32 -2.98 -1.64 -3.64
N LYS A 33 -3.33 -0.68 -4.50
CA LYS A 33 -4.66 -0.10 -4.55
C LYS A 33 -5.72 -1.19 -4.78
N LYS A 34 -5.58 -1.97 -5.86
CA LYS A 34 -6.52 -3.05 -6.18
C LYS A 34 -6.61 -4.08 -5.07
N LEU A 35 -5.48 -4.49 -4.50
CA LEU A 35 -5.44 -5.49 -3.44
C LEU A 35 -6.17 -4.99 -2.18
N LEU A 36 -5.91 -3.76 -1.76
CA LEU A 36 -6.50 -3.19 -0.54
C LEU A 36 -7.99 -2.89 -0.74
N GLU A 37 -8.40 -2.34 -1.89
CA GLU A 37 -9.80 -2.12 -2.25
C GLU A 37 -10.57 -3.45 -2.31
N HIS A 38 -9.98 -4.50 -2.88
CA HIS A 38 -10.56 -5.84 -2.89
C HIS A 38 -10.79 -6.41 -1.47
N ASN A 39 -9.94 -6.02 -0.52
CA ASN A 39 -10.08 -6.41 0.89
C ASN A 39 -10.99 -5.47 1.70
N GLY A 40 -11.63 -4.49 1.06
CA GLY A 40 -12.58 -3.56 1.70
C GLY A 40 -11.93 -2.36 2.37
N PHE A 41 -10.66 -2.07 2.09
CA PHE A 41 -10.01 -0.85 2.56
C PHE A 41 -10.24 0.29 1.57
N GLU A 42 -10.48 1.48 2.11
CA GLU A 42 -10.49 2.71 1.32
C GLU A 42 -9.06 3.22 1.16
N VAL A 43 -8.61 3.29 -0.09
CA VAL A 43 -7.22 3.62 -0.45
C VAL A 43 -7.14 5.06 -0.95
N ILE A 44 -6.22 5.82 -0.36
CA ILE A 44 -5.88 7.19 -0.77
C ILE A 44 -4.50 7.17 -1.42
N ILE A 45 -4.40 7.79 -2.58
CA ILE A 45 -3.18 7.92 -3.36
C ILE A 45 -2.73 9.39 -3.32
N GLN A 46 -1.46 9.61 -2.99
CA GLN A 46 -0.81 10.91 -3.09
C GLN A 46 0.33 10.83 -4.10
N GLU A 47 0.36 11.76 -5.03
CA GLU A 47 1.48 11.93 -5.96
C GLU A 47 2.61 12.67 -5.26
N GLU A 48 3.82 12.10 -5.27
CA GLU A 48 4.99 12.78 -4.74
C GLU A 48 5.39 13.91 -5.69
N LYS A 49 5.90 15.01 -5.14
CA LYS A 49 6.44 16.08 -5.98
C LYS A 49 7.70 15.59 -6.69
N ARG A 50 7.63 15.48 -8.02
CA ARG A 50 8.81 15.20 -8.86
C ARG A 50 9.69 16.46 -8.97
N PRO A 51 11.03 16.35 -8.80
CA PRO A 51 11.94 17.48 -8.95
C PRO A 51 12.03 18.00 -10.39
N ASN A 52 11.92 17.10 -11.37
CA ASN A 52 11.93 17.40 -12.80
C ASN A 52 11.00 16.42 -13.55
N GLU A 53 10.80 16.63 -14.86
CA GLU A 53 9.95 15.76 -15.69
C GLU A 53 10.66 14.48 -16.16
N ASP A 54 12.00 14.45 -16.09
CA ASP A 54 12.83 13.31 -16.47
C ASP A 54 12.83 12.19 -15.40
N GLU A 55 12.51 12.54 -14.15
CA GLU A 55 12.40 11.59 -13.05
C GLU A 55 11.03 10.89 -13.03
N PRO A 56 11.02 9.58 -12.68
CA PRO A 56 9.77 8.83 -12.62
C PRO A 56 8.83 9.42 -11.57
N GLN A 57 7.56 9.60 -11.96
CA GLN A 57 6.52 9.99 -11.01
C GLN A 57 6.38 8.92 -9.94
N LEU A 58 6.59 9.32 -8.69
CA LEU A 58 6.45 8.45 -7.53
C LEU A 58 5.12 8.71 -6.83
N TYR A 59 4.65 7.69 -6.12
CA TYR A 59 3.37 7.73 -5.43
C TYR A 59 3.52 7.26 -3.99
N THR A 60 2.60 7.72 -3.16
CA THR A 60 2.40 7.29 -1.78
C THR A 60 1.01 6.69 -1.67
N VAL A 61 0.91 5.47 -1.15
CA VAL A 61 -0.33 4.74 -0.92
C VAL A 61 -0.63 4.77 0.57
N ALA A 62 -1.85 5.16 0.91
CA ALA A 62 -2.35 5.20 2.26
C ALA A 62 -3.76 4.61 2.33
N VAL A 63 -4.23 4.26 3.52
CA VAL A 63 -5.61 3.83 3.78
C VAL A 63 -6.23 4.67 4.88
N THR A 64 -7.54 4.88 4.85
CA THR A 64 -8.25 5.62 5.92
C THR A 64 -8.35 4.82 7.22
N ASP A 65 -8.16 3.50 7.14
CA ASP A 65 -8.18 2.62 8.31
C ASP A 65 -6.92 2.84 9.20
N MET A 66 -7.16 3.36 10.40
CA MET A 66 -6.14 3.67 11.39
C MET A 66 -5.58 2.43 12.13
N VAL A 67 -6.20 1.27 12.01
CA VAL A 67 -5.68 0.02 12.59
C VAL A 67 -4.91 -0.81 11.58
N PHE A 68 -4.98 -0.46 10.29
CA PHE A 68 -4.33 -1.19 9.22
C PHE A 68 -2.80 -1.13 9.33
N ASN A 69 -2.17 -2.27 9.60
CA ASN A 69 -0.72 -2.41 9.56
C ASN A 69 -0.32 -3.45 8.51
N PRO A 70 0.40 -3.08 7.43
CA PRO A 70 0.75 -4.01 6.35
C PRO A 70 1.43 -5.28 6.84
N THR A 71 2.41 -5.15 7.74
CA THR A 71 3.13 -6.28 8.33
C THR A 71 2.17 -7.19 9.08
N VAL A 72 1.36 -6.65 9.99
CA VAL A 72 0.40 -7.46 10.76
C VAL A 72 -0.63 -8.12 9.85
N TRP A 73 -1.16 -7.40 8.86
CA TRP A 73 -2.22 -7.91 7.99
C TRP A 73 -1.75 -9.05 7.08
N VAL A 74 -0.52 -8.97 6.58
CA VAL A 74 0.09 -10.03 5.80
C VAL A 74 0.48 -11.21 6.70
N PHE A 75 1.25 -11.00 7.76
CA PHE A 75 1.75 -12.09 8.62
C PHE A 75 0.65 -12.80 9.42
N GLN A 76 -0.42 -12.09 9.81
CA GLN A 76 -1.61 -12.70 10.43
C GLN A 76 -2.64 -13.20 9.41
N ARG A 77 -2.33 -13.21 8.10
CA ARG A 77 -3.18 -13.74 7.03
C ARG A 77 -4.59 -13.13 7.01
N LYS A 78 -4.68 -11.82 7.30
CA LYS A 78 -5.94 -11.08 7.29
C LYS A 78 -6.37 -10.67 5.88
N LEU A 79 -5.40 -10.47 4.98
CA LEU A 79 -5.65 -10.14 3.58
C LEU A 79 -5.88 -11.38 2.70
N LYS A 80 -6.68 -11.19 1.66
CA LYS A 80 -6.96 -12.14 0.60
C LYS A 80 -6.43 -11.64 -0.75
N THR A 81 -5.89 -12.54 -1.55
CA THR A 81 -5.55 -12.28 -2.96
C THR A 81 -6.83 -12.21 -3.80
N PHE A 82 -6.73 -11.77 -5.04
CA PHE A 82 -7.88 -11.67 -5.97
C PHE A 82 -8.58 -13.02 -6.21
N ASP A 83 -7.84 -14.12 -6.08
CA ASP A 83 -8.34 -15.50 -6.19
C ASP A 83 -8.82 -16.08 -4.84
N GLY A 84 -8.92 -15.25 -3.79
CA GLY A 84 -9.42 -15.63 -2.47
C GLY A 84 -8.41 -16.33 -1.55
N HIS A 85 -7.19 -16.59 -2.01
CA HIS A 85 -6.10 -17.16 -1.19
C HIS A 85 -5.57 -16.15 -0.17
N LYS A 86 -4.77 -16.59 0.80
CA LYS A 86 -4.14 -15.68 1.76
C LYS A 86 -2.96 -14.96 1.14
N VAL A 87 -2.88 -13.65 1.32
CA VAL A 87 -1.70 -12.88 0.92
C VAL A 87 -0.51 -13.34 1.76
N THR A 88 0.57 -13.74 1.08
CA THR A 88 1.86 -14.08 1.69
C THR A 88 2.81 -12.88 1.56
N PRO A 89 3.93 -12.85 2.32
CA PRO A 89 4.97 -11.84 2.11
C PRO A 89 5.51 -11.83 0.67
N ASP A 90 5.65 -12.99 0.04
CA ASP A 90 6.15 -13.08 -1.35
C ASP A 90 5.13 -12.54 -2.37
N TYR A 91 3.84 -12.81 -2.17
CA TYR A 91 2.77 -12.22 -2.97
C TYR A 91 2.70 -10.70 -2.74
N TRP A 92 2.80 -10.26 -1.48
CA TRP A 92 2.84 -8.85 -1.14
C TRP A 92 4.02 -8.14 -1.80
N ASP A 93 5.20 -8.74 -1.85
CA ASP A 93 6.40 -8.21 -2.50
C ASP A 93 6.40 -8.45 -4.03
N GLN A 94 5.32 -9.00 -4.61
CA GLN A 94 5.20 -9.36 -6.04
C GLN A 94 6.33 -10.27 -6.56
N LYS A 95 6.86 -11.15 -5.70
CA LYS A 95 7.87 -12.17 -6.07
C LYS A 95 7.24 -13.43 -6.65
N THR A 96 5.94 -13.59 -6.49
CA THR A 96 5.15 -14.72 -6.96
C THR A 96 3.86 -14.21 -7.59
N THR A 97 3.47 -14.82 -8.71
CA THR A 97 2.24 -14.50 -9.45
C THR A 97 1.04 -15.23 -8.87
#